data_AF-A0A8I1I240-F1
#
_entry.id   AF-A0A8I1I240-F1
#
_cell.length_a   1.000
_cell.length_b   1.000
_cell.length_c   1.000
_cell.angle_alpha   90.00
_cell.angle_beta   90.00
_cell.angle_gamma   90.00
#
_symmetry.space_group_name_H-M   'P 1'
#
loop_
_entity.id
_entity.type
_entity.pdbx_description
1 polymer ?
#
loop_
_entity_poly.entity_id
_entity_poly.type
_entity_poly.pdbx_seq_one_letter_code
_entity_poly.pdbx_strand_id
1 'polypeptide(L)'
;MKQDNPKDPVRWEEEVWPSHPLMERSGIRRDTYLNCWCPSCGASLNQNGKAVFHIVNRTGEEGISRVSPYLNILDRESTIQVDDDEELIDVRCIHCGVSLIEPGRLCRQDQCKMVRVHFSVQDSGRLSLIFCVRRTCRWYTMSEEDNERLIIGESYEW
;
A
#
# COMPACT_ATOMS: atom_id res chain seq x y z
N MET A 1 -46.48 -27.99 -21.22
CA MET A 1 -45.56 -28.83 -20.42
C MET A 1 -44.21 -28.79 -21.11
N LYS A 2 -43.06 -28.39 -20.55
CA LYS A 2 -42.61 -27.96 -19.23
C LYS A 2 -41.48 -26.94 -19.49
N GLN A 3 -41.63 -25.71 -18.98
CA GLN A 3 -40.83 -25.12 -17.90
C GLN A 3 -39.44 -24.66 -18.33
N ASP A 4 -39.39 -23.35 -18.59
CA ASP A 4 -38.25 -22.46 -18.45
C ASP A 4 -37.65 -22.64 -17.04
N ASN A 5 -36.36 -22.95 -16.97
CA ASN A 5 -35.64 -23.04 -15.69
C ASN A 5 -34.68 -21.83 -15.64
N PRO A 6 -34.90 -20.85 -14.75
CA PRO A 6 -34.01 -19.71 -14.63
C PRO A 6 -32.67 -20.19 -14.09
N LYS A 7 -31.59 -19.90 -14.82
CA LYS A 7 -30.24 -20.14 -14.36
C LYS A 7 -30.00 -19.31 -13.11
N ASP A 8 -29.59 -20.00 -12.06
CA ASP A 8 -29.15 -19.51 -10.74
C ASP A 8 -28.52 -18.10 -10.79
N PRO A 9 -28.85 -17.21 -9.84
CA PRO A 9 -28.19 -15.92 -9.71
C PRO A 9 -26.71 -16.15 -9.40
N VAL A 10 -25.86 -15.56 -10.23
CA VAL A 10 -24.40 -15.53 -10.09
C VAL A 10 -24.04 -15.21 -8.64
N ARG A 11 -23.43 -16.19 -7.98
CA ARG A 11 -22.97 -16.12 -6.60
C ARG A 11 -21.79 -15.15 -6.56
N TRP A 12 -22.04 -13.96 -6.04
CA TRP A 12 -21.07 -12.86 -5.83
C TRP A 12 -19.84 -13.25 -4.97
N GLU A 13 -19.79 -14.47 -4.44
CA GLU A 13 -18.65 -15.02 -3.68
C GLU A 13 -17.47 -15.46 -4.56
N GLU A 14 -17.62 -15.51 -5.89
CA GLU A 14 -16.57 -15.98 -6.82
C GLU A 14 -15.87 -14.88 -7.63
N GLU A 15 -16.14 -13.60 -7.36
CA GLU A 15 -15.26 -12.52 -7.83
C GLU A 15 -14.01 -12.44 -6.94
N VAL A 16 -13.23 -13.52 -6.95
CA VAL A 16 -11.85 -13.54 -6.47
C VAL A 16 -11.04 -12.74 -7.48
N TRP A 17 -11.02 -11.42 -7.31
CA TRP A 17 -10.09 -10.54 -7.98
C TRP A 17 -8.69 -11.14 -7.82
N PRO A 18 -7.94 -11.45 -8.89
CA PRO A 18 -6.56 -11.87 -8.79
C PRO A 18 -5.73 -10.64 -8.39
N SER A 19 -5.88 -10.21 -7.13
CA SER A 19 -4.92 -9.30 -6.53
C SER A 19 -3.65 -10.11 -6.40
N HIS A 20 -2.79 -10.01 -7.40
CA HIS A 20 -1.44 -10.52 -7.29
C HIS A 20 -0.85 -9.89 -6.01
N PRO A 21 -0.25 -10.68 -5.12
CA PRO A 21 0.38 -10.18 -3.90
C PRO A 21 1.26 -8.99 -4.22
N LEU A 22 1.27 -8.03 -3.29
CA LEU A 22 2.00 -6.75 -3.32
C LEU A 22 3.51 -6.87 -3.58
N MET A 23 4.07 -8.05 -3.86
CA MET A 23 5.51 -8.30 -4.05
C MET A 23 5.83 -9.68 -4.64
N GLU A 24 4.93 -10.31 -5.40
CA GLU A 24 5.15 -11.66 -5.93
C GLU A 24 6.43 -11.78 -6.80
N ARG A 25 7.00 -10.65 -7.24
CA ARG A 25 8.24 -10.55 -8.02
C ARG A 25 9.53 -10.46 -7.20
N SER A 26 9.45 -10.32 -5.87
CA SER A 26 10.59 -9.85 -5.07
C SER A 26 11.27 -10.90 -4.20
N GLY A 27 10.81 -12.16 -4.18
CA GLY A 27 11.42 -13.25 -3.39
C GLY A 27 11.18 -13.19 -1.87
N ILE A 28 10.85 -12.00 -1.35
CA ILE A 28 10.70 -11.71 0.08
C ILE A 28 9.70 -12.63 0.78
N ARG A 29 10.13 -13.22 1.90
CA ARG A 29 9.31 -14.08 2.76
C ARG A 29 8.01 -13.40 3.21
N ARG A 30 6.93 -14.19 3.29
CA ARG A 30 5.67 -13.77 3.93
C ARG A 30 5.98 -13.32 5.37
N ASP A 31 5.28 -12.27 5.83
CA ASP A 31 5.44 -11.68 7.17
C ASP A 31 6.74 -10.89 7.41
N THR A 32 7.40 -10.45 6.35
CA THR A 32 8.57 -9.57 6.47
C THR A 32 8.14 -8.17 6.93
N TYR A 33 8.76 -7.68 8.00
CA TYR A 33 8.54 -6.33 8.52
C TYR A 33 9.25 -5.28 7.66
N LEU A 34 8.50 -4.29 7.20
CA LEU A 34 9.00 -3.17 6.41
C LEU A 34 9.24 -1.96 7.32
N ASN A 35 10.49 -1.52 7.38
CA ASN A 35 10.77 -0.21 7.95
C ASN A 35 10.43 0.84 6.90
N CYS A 36 9.61 1.83 7.24
CA CYS A 36 9.11 2.91 6.40
C CYS A 36 9.68 4.24 6.86
N TRP A 37 10.07 5.09 5.92
CA TRP A 37 10.58 6.42 6.18
C TRP A 37 9.95 7.46 5.27
N CYS A 38 9.86 8.67 5.79
CA CYS A 38 9.49 9.82 4.98
C CYS A 38 10.61 10.15 3.99
N PRO A 39 10.32 10.27 2.68
CA PRO A 39 11.31 10.65 1.68
C PRO A 39 11.76 12.11 1.82
N SER A 40 10.97 12.96 2.47
CA SER A 40 11.29 14.39 2.66
C SER A 40 12.17 14.65 3.88
N CYS A 41 11.81 14.14 5.06
CA CYS A 41 12.58 14.41 6.29
C CYS A 41 13.43 13.23 6.79
N GLY A 42 13.29 12.03 6.20
CA GLY A 42 14.03 10.83 6.59
C GLY A 42 13.62 10.21 7.93
N ALA A 43 12.62 10.77 8.62
CA ALA A 43 12.08 10.23 9.87
C ALA A 43 11.37 8.89 9.64
N SER A 44 11.48 7.99 10.62
CA SER A 44 10.75 6.72 10.63
C SER A 44 9.26 6.98 10.71
N LEU A 45 8.48 6.34 9.85
CA LEU A 45 7.01 6.38 9.87
C LEU A 45 6.43 5.24 10.71
N ASN A 46 7.24 4.28 11.13
CA ASN A 46 6.80 3.20 12.01
C ASN A 46 6.72 3.67 13.46
N GLN A 47 5.56 3.52 14.09
CA GLN A 47 5.32 3.72 15.51
C GLN A 47 4.50 2.56 16.06
N ASN A 48 4.90 2.00 17.21
CA ASN A 48 4.21 0.87 17.87
C ASN A 48 3.91 -0.31 16.92
N GLY A 49 4.86 -0.63 16.02
CA GLY A 49 4.73 -1.73 15.07
C GLY A 49 3.80 -1.44 13.87
N LYS A 50 3.29 -0.21 13.71
CA LYS A 50 2.47 0.21 12.56
C LYS A 50 3.11 1.36 11.79
N ALA A 51 2.95 1.41 10.47
CA ALA A 51 3.28 2.58 9.67
C ALA A 51 2.17 3.63 9.85
N VAL A 52 2.54 4.84 10.27
CA VAL A 52 1.59 5.88 10.68
C VAL A 52 1.67 7.10 9.75
N PHE A 53 0.51 7.54 9.28
CA PHE A 53 0.37 8.65 8.35
C PHE A 53 -0.71 9.63 8.82
N HIS A 54 -0.52 10.92 8.54
CA HIS A 54 -1.64 11.87 8.53
C HIS A 54 -2.41 11.69 7.22
N ILE A 55 -3.73 11.64 7.28
CA ILE A 55 -4.59 11.51 6.10
C ILE A 55 -5.65 12.61 6.08
N VAL A 56 -6.03 13.02 4.88
CA VAL A 56 -7.12 13.97 4.64
C VAL A 56 -8.12 13.32 3.69
N ASN A 57 -9.35 13.13 4.15
CA ASN A 57 -10.42 12.50 3.37
C ASN A 57 -11.07 13.51 2.40
N ARG A 58 -12.06 13.08 1.60
CA ARG A 58 -12.75 13.90 0.59
C ARG A 58 -13.56 15.07 1.18
N THR A 59 -14.00 14.96 2.43
CA THR A 59 -14.74 16.02 3.13
C THR A 59 -13.81 17.06 3.75
N GLY A 60 -12.48 16.82 3.71
CA GLY A 60 -11.47 17.67 4.30
C GLY A 60 -11.20 17.37 5.77
N GLU A 61 -11.77 16.29 6.32
CA GLU A 61 -11.47 15.83 7.67
C GLU A 61 -10.06 15.24 7.73
N GLU A 62 -9.30 15.64 8.74
CA GLU A 62 -7.94 15.15 8.97
C GLU A 62 -7.93 14.07 10.05
N GLY A 63 -7.12 13.04 9.83
CA GLY A 63 -6.99 11.91 10.74
C GLY A 63 -5.64 11.23 10.69
N ILE A 64 -5.52 10.15 11.46
CA ILE A 64 -4.36 9.26 11.48
C ILE A 64 -4.74 7.94 10.83
N SER A 65 -3.93 7.48 9.89
CA SER A 65 -3.97 6.12 9.35
C SER A 65 -2.82 5.30 9.93
N ARG A 66 -3.12 4.11 10.44
CA ARG A 66 -2.14 3.13 10.90
C ARG A 66 -2.26 1.90 10.03
N VAL A 67 -1.16 1.50 9.40
CA VAL A 67 -1.12 0.36 8.48
C VAL A 67 -0.10 -0.64 8.99
N SER A 68 -0.44 -1.93 8.91
CA SER A 68 0.52 -2.99 9.18
C SER A 68 1.69 -2.92 8.18
N PRO A 69 2.92 -2.81 8.65
CA PRO A 69 4.11 -2.75 7.81
C PRO A 69 4.60 -4.15 7.43
N TYR A 70 3.82 -5.20 7.67
CA TYR A 70 4.20 -6.56 7.33
C TYR A 70 3.74 -6.92 5.93
N LEU A 71 4.62 -7.57 5.17
CA LEU A 71 4.33 -7.94 3.81
C LEU A 71 3.15 -8.91 3.73
N ASN A 72 2.17 -8.60 2.88
CA ASN A 72 0.90 -9.33 2.69
C ASN A 72 -0.09 -9.27 3.88
N ILE A 73 0.20 -8.50 4.93
CA ILE A 73 -0.76 -8.24 6.03
C ILE A 73 -1.47 -6.92 5.75
N LEU A 74 -2.77 -7.01 5.45
CA LEU A 74 -3.61 -5.87 5.09
C LEU A 74 -4.42 -5.35 6.29
N ASP A 75 -3.78 -5.23 7.45
CA ASP A 75 -4.40 -4.60 8.63
C ASP A 75 -4.24 -3.09 8.56
N ARG A 76 -5.35 -2.36 8.70
CA ARG A 76 -5.39 -0.90 8.63
C ARG A 76 -6.44 -0.34 9.57
N GLU A 77 -6.11 0.76 10.21
CA GLU A 77 -7.01 1.49 11.11
C GLU A 77 -6.92 2.98 10.83
N SER A 78 -8.03 3.70 10.97
CA SER A 78 -8.03 5.16 10.91
C SER A 78 -8.83 5.78 12.03
N THR A 79 -8.45 7.00 12.43
CA THR A 79 -9.21 7.80 13.40
C THR A 79 -10.41 8.53 12.78
N ILE A 80 -10.49 8.56 11.45
CA ILE A 80 -11.60 9.12 10.67
C ILE A 80 -12.25 8.03 9.83
N GLN A 81 -13.52 8.21 9.46
CA GLN A 81 -14.18 7.34 8.49
C GLN A 81 -13.63 7.66 7.09
N VAL A 82 -13.30 6.60 6.35
CA VAL A 82 -12.84 6.67 4.96
C VAL A 82 -13.47 5.49 4.25
N ASP A 83 -14.29 5.77 3.25
CA ASP A 83 -14.96 4.72 2.48
C ASP A 83 -13.93 3.90 1.68
N ASP A 84 -14.26 2.65 1.37
CA ASP A 84 -13.32 1.71 0.75
C ASP A 84 -12.90 2.11 -0.67
N ASP A 85 -13.79 2.78 -1.39
CA ASP A 85 -13.60 3.33 -2.74
C ASP A 85 -13.11 4.79 -2.71
N GLU A 86 -12.97 5.38 -1.53
CA GLU A 86 -12.58 6.77 -1.39
C GLU A 86 -11.12 7.01 -1.78
N GLU A 87 -10.91 8.02 -2.62
CA GLU A 87 -9.60 8.58 -2.89
C GLU A 87 -9.31 9.70 -1.88
N LEU A 88 -8.30 9.52 -1.04
CA LEU A 88 -7.89 10.57 -0.09
C LEU A 88 -7.44 11.82 -0.83
N ILE A 89 -7.74 12.98 -0.25
CA ILE A 89 -7.25 14.27 -0.76
C ILE A 89 -5.72 14.32 -0.63
N ASP A 90 -5.21 13.90 0.53
CA ASP A 90 -3.79 13.97 0.86
C ASP A 90 -3.37 12.87 1.86
N VAL A 91 -2.09 12.52 1.80
CA VAL A 91 -1.42 11.66 2.78
C VAL A 91 -0.12 12.35 3.14
N ARG A 92 0.08 12.65 4.41
CA ARG A 92 1.18 13.47 4.92
C ARG A 92 2.03 12.70 5.92
N CYS A 93 3.29 13.08 6.00
CA CYS A 93 4.19 12.61 7.04
C CYS A 93 3.74 13.09 8.42
N ILE A 94 3.71 12.19 9.42
CA ILE A 94 3.39 12.52 10.82
C ILE A 94 4.41 13.46 11.46
N HIS A 95 5.64 13.51 10.94
CA HIS A 95 6.74 14.26 11.56
C HIS A 95 6.95 15.65 10.93
N CYS A 96 6.85 15.78 9.61
CA CYS A 96 7.09 17.06 8.92
C CYS A 96 5.86 17.65 8.24
N GLY A 97 4.73 16.93 8.21
CA GLY A 97 3.49 17.40 7.56
C GLY A 97 3.54 17.48 6.03
N VAL A 98 4.70 17.19 5.41
CA VAL A 98 4.84 17.21 3.96
C VAL A 98 3.99 16.10 3.33
N SER A 99 3.29 16.45 2.24
CA SER A 99 2.55 15.50 1.43
C SER A 99 3.49 14.44 0.86
N LEU A 100 3.08 13.18 1.02
CA LEU A 100 3.72 12.00 0.46
C LEU A 100 3.13 11.63 -0.89
N ILE A 101 2.18 12.43 -1.41
CA ILE A 101 1.59 12.23 -2.72
C ILE A 101 2.65 12.48 -3.79
N GLU A 102 2.79 11.51 -4.69
CA GLU A 102 3.67 11.56 -5.83
C GLU A 102 3.04 12.41 -6.95
N PRO A 103 3.59 13.59 -7.29
CA PRO A 103 2.98 14.47 -8.28
C PRO A 103 3.01 13.84 -9.68
N GLY A 104 1.89 13.95 -10.40
CA GLY A 104 1.78 13.48 -11.79
C GLY A 104 1.79 11.96 -11.96
N ARG A 105 1.74 11.18 -10.88
CA ARG A 105 1.70 9.72 -10.93
C ARG A 105 0.36 9.20 -10.46
N LEU A 106 -0.30 8.45 -11.35
CA LEU A 106 -1.58 7.81 -11.10
C LEU A 106 -1.43 6.29 -11.09
N CYS A 107 -2.25 5.66 -10.25
CA CYS A 107 -2.39 4.21 -10.21
C CYS A 107 -2.94 3.70 -11.55
N ARG A 108 -2.38 2.61 -12.10
CA ARG A 108 -2.87 2.05 -13.37
C ARG A 108 -4.26 1.44 -13.28
N GLN A 109 -4.59 0.87 -12.12
CA GLN A 109 -5.86 0.17 -11.90
C GLN A 109 -7.02 1.15 -11.69
N ASP A 110 -6.80 2.10 -10.80
CA ASP A 110 -7.87 2.93 -10.23
C ASP A 110 -7.80 4.40 -10.65
N GLN A 111 -6.72 4.79 -11.34
CA GLN A 111 -6.42 6.17 -11.75
C GLN A 111 -6.35 7.19 -10.60
N CYS A 112 -6.19 6.71 -9.36
CA CYS A 112 -6.01 7.57 -8.18
C CYS A 112 -4.57 8.04 -8.01
N LYS A 113 -4.42 9.10 -7.20
CA LYS A 113 -3.11 9.54 -6.69
C LYS A 113 -2.34 8.40 -6.05
N MET A 114 -1.02 8.56 -6.07
CA MET A 114 -0.09 7.61 -5.49
C MET A 114 0.72 8.22 -4.36
N VAL A 115 1.08 7.41 -3.38
CA VAL A 115 1.89 7.78 -2.22
C VAL A 115 3.28 7.20 -2.39
N ARG A 116 4.33 8.03 -2.24
CA ARG A 116 5.73 7.60 -2.20
C ARG A 116 6.23 7.53 -0.77
N VAL A 117 6.85 6.40 -0.42
CA VAL A 117 7.59 6.21 0.83
C VAL A 117 8.93 5.56 0.55
N HIS A 118 9.90 5.78 1.44
CA HIS A 118 11.07 4.91 1.46
C HIS A 118 10.80 3.73 2.38
N PHE A 119 11.28 2.55 2.00
CA PHE A 119 11.20 1.38 2.86
C PHE A 119 12.50 0.56 2.83
N SER A 120 12.67 -0.34 3.78
CA SER A 120 13.73 -1.36 3.75
C SER A 120 13.21 -2.66 4.33
N VAL A 121 13.80 -3.74 3.85
CA VAL A 121 13.69 -5.08 4.40
C VAL A 121 15.03 -5.37 5.07
N GLN A 122 15.05 -5.52 6.40
CA GLN A 122 16.29 -5.78 7.14
C GLN A 122 17.40 -4.79 6.71
N ASP A 123 18.54 -5.29 6.23
CA ASP A 123 19.72 -4.53 5.78
C ASP A 123 19.74 -4.21 4.26
N SER A 124 18.62 -4.34 3.54
CA SER A 124 18.52 -4.07 2.08
C SER A 124 18.85 -2.62 1.66
N GLY A 125 19.10 -1.73 2.62
CA GLY A 125 19.12 -0.29 2.44
C GLY A 125 17.73 0.27 2.14
N ARG A 126 17.64 1.61 2.03
CA ARG A 126 16.38 2.29 1.71
C ARG A 126 16.08 2.19 0.21
N LEU A 127 14.85 1.84 -0.09
CA LEU A 127 14.27 1.62 -1.41
C LEU A 127 13.01 2.47 -1.55
N SER A 128 12.63 2.82 -2.78
CA SER A 128 11.43 3.62 -3.02
C SER A 128 10.22 2.75 -3.36
N LEU A 129 9.15 2.88 -2.58
CA LEU A 129 7.85 2.25 -2.84
C LEU A 129 6.82 3.32 -3.15
N ILE A 130 6.08 3.14 -4.24
CA ILE A 130 4.99 4.02 -4.64
C ILE A 130 3.71 3.19 -4.74
N PHE A 131 2.71 3.49 -3.91
CA PHE A 131 1.47 2.70 -3.83
C PHE A 131 0.22 3.58 -3.94
N CYS A 132 -0.92 2.99 -4.29
CA CYS A 132 -2.17 3.72 -4.48
C CYS A 132 -2.69 4.32 -3.17
N VAL A 133 -3.27 5.52 -3.23
CA VAL A 133 -3.87 6.17 -2.05
C VAL A 133 -5.21 5.55 -1.63
N ARG A 134 -5.94 4.94 -2.58
CA ARG A 134 -7.23 4.28 -2.33
C ARG A 134 -7.02 3.02 -1.50
N ARG A 135 -7.90 2.80 -0.53
CA ARG A 135 -7.78 1.69 0.42
C ARG A 135 -7.82 0.31 -0.24
N THR A 136 -8.82 0.08 -1.08
CA THR A 136 -9.06 -1.21 -1.74
C THR A 136 -8.05 -1.50 -2.84
N CYS A 137 -7.34 -0.48 -3.35
CA CYS A 137 -6.35 -0.65 -4.39
C CYS A 137 -5.05 -1.23 -3.83
N ARG A 138 -4.65 -2.41 -4.32
CA ARG A 138 -3.40 -3.08 -3.95
C ARG A 138 -2.27 -2.81 -4.95
N TRP A 139 -2.46 -1.85 -5.86
CA TRP A 139 -1.46 -1.54 -6.87
C TRP A 139 -0.31 -0.71 -6.31
N TYR A 140 0.90 -1.09 -6.67
CA TYR A 140 2.14 -0.40 -6.31
C TYR A 140 3.15 -0.51 -7.45
N THR A 141 4.21 0.30 -7.37
CA THR A 141 5.35 0.27 -8.28
C THR A 141 6.62 0.61 -7.52
N MET A 142 7.72 0.00 -7.96
CA MET A 142 9.08 0.30 -7.55
C MET A 142 9.92 0.55 -8.80
N SER A 143 11.07 1.21 -8.65
CA SER A 143 12.04 1.29 -9.74
C SER A 143 12.67 -0.08 -10.02
N GLU A 144 13.16 -0.30 -11.25
CA GLU A 144 13.89 -1.53 -11.57
C GLU A 144 15.14 -1.68 -10.70
N GLU A 145 15.89 -0.58 -10.49
CA GLU A 145 17.07 -0.54 -9.60
C GLU A 145 16.73 -0.96 -8.15
N ASP A 146 15.65 -0.43 -7.59
CA ASP A 146 15.21 -0.82 -6.23
C ASP A 146 14.78 -2.29 -6.17
N ASN A 147 14.16 -2.80 -7.24
CA ASN A 147 13.77 -4.21 -7.32
C ASN A 147 14.99 -5.12 -7.43
N GLU A 148 16.02 -4.75 -8.18
CA GLU A 148 17.29 -5.48 -8.26
C GLU A 148 18.00 -5.51 -6.90
N ARG A 149 18.02 -4.38 -6.18
CA ARG A 149 18.62 -4.28 -4.84
C ARG A 149 17.92 -5.16 -3.80
N LEU A 150 16.61 -5.34 -3.92
CA LEU A 150 15.87 -6.31 -3.09
C LEU A 150 16.32 -7.75 -3.35
N ILE A 151 16.43 -8.14 -4.63
CA ILE A 151 16.77 -9.51 -5.03
C ILE A 151 18.21 -9.87 -4.61
N ILE A 152 19.15 -8.93 -4.72
CA ILE A 152 20.55 -9.16 -4.36
C ILE A 152 20.71 -9.42 -2.85
N GLY A 153 19.88 -8.79 -2.01
CA GLY A 153 19.95 -8.91 -0.55
C GLY A 153 19.64 -10.31 0.00
N GLU A 154 18.84 -11.11 -0.71
CA GLU A 154 18.54 -12.51 -0.33
C GLU A 154 19.60 -13.51 -0.82
N SER A 155 20.61 -13.08 -1.59
CA SER A 155 21.56 -14.00 -2.27
C SER A 155 22.84 -14.33 -1.47
N TYR A 156 23.00 -13.83 -0.24
CA TYR A 156 24.17 -14.07 0.60
C TYR A 156 23.81 -14.63 1.98
N GLU A 157 23.36 -15.87 2.02
CA GLU A 157 23.51 -16.73 3.20
C GLU A 157 24.22 -18.03 2.76
N TRP A 158 25.53 -18.13 3.03
CA TRP A 158 26.31 -19.38 3.02
C TRP A 158 26.90 -19.63 4.40
#